data_AF-A0A8D1FTX7-F1
#
_entry.id   AF-A0A8D1FTX7-F1
#
_cell.length_a   1.000
_cell.length_b   1.000
_cell.length_c   1.000
_cell.angle_alpha   90.00
_cell.angle_beta   90.00
_cell.angle_gamma   90.00
#
_symmetry.space_group_name_H-M   'P 1'
#
loop_
_entity.id
_entity.type
_entity.pdbx_description
1 polymer ?
#
loop_
_entity_poly.entity_id
_entity_poly.type
_entity_poly.pdbx_seq_one_letter_code
_entity_poly.pdbx_strand_id
1 'polypeptide(L)'
;MCGNTMSVPLLTDAATVSGVERETAAVIFLHGLGDTGHSWADALSTIRLPHVKYICPHAPRIPVTLNMKMVMPSWFDLMGLSPDAPEDEAGIKKAAENIKALIEHEIKNGIPANRIVLGGFSQGGALSLYTALTCPHPLAGIVALSCWLPLHRAFPQVGVSDPAPALHLLVAGGLLKHW
;
A
#
# COMPACT_ATOMS: atom_id res chain seq x y z
N MET A 1 -30.81 2.22 -14.59
CA MET A 1 -30.28 2.59 -13.26
C MET A 1 -28.83 2.98 -13.47
N CYS A 2 -28.50 4.27 -13.49
CA CYS A 2 -27.12 4.72 -13.63
C CYS A 2 -26.42 4.56 -12.29
N GLY A 3 -25.51 3.59 -12.20
CA GLY A 3 -24.60 3.49 -11.06
C GLY A 3 -23.68 4.70 -11.07
N ASN A 4 -23.72 5.49 -10.01
CA ASN A 4 -22.78 6.59 -9.80
C ASN A 4 -21.43 5.94 -9.46
N THR A 5 -20.58 5.71 -10.46
CA THR A 5 -19.19 5.27 -10.26
C THR A 5 -18.46 6.44 -9.59
N MET A 6 -18.41 6.45 -8.26
CA MET A 6 -17.52 7.35 -7.53
C MET A 6 -16.11 7.07 -8.03
N SER A 7 -15.53 8.02 -8.77
CA SER A 7 -14.16 7.89 -9.25
C SER A 7 -13.22 7.89 -8.05
N VAL A 8 -12.48 6.81 -7.86
CA VAL A 8 -11.38 6.76 -6.89
C VAL A 8 -10.15 7.35 -7.58
N PRO A 9 -9.63 8.51 -7.18
CA PRO A 9 -8.58 9.21 -7.92
C PRO A 9 -7.30 8.39 -8.16
N LEU A 10 -6.96 7.50 -7.22
CA LEU A 10 -5.81 6.60 -7.36
C LEU A 10 -6.03 5.47 -8.37
N LEU A 11 -7.28 5.12 -8.67
CA LEU A 11 -7.64 4.10 -9.66
C LEU A 11 -7.58 4.66 -11.09
N THR A 12 -7.87 5.96 -11.25
CA THR A 12 -7.81 6.64 -12.54
C THR A 12 -6.38 6.85 -13.05
N ASP A 13 -5.39 6.78 -12.16
CA ASP A 13 -3.97 6.96 -12.46
C ASP A 13 -3.15 5.76 -11.92
N ALA A 14 -3.53 4.55 -12.31
CA ALA A 14 -2.86 3.31 -11.91
C ALA A 14 -2.42 2.47 -13.11
N ALA A 15 -1.21 1.93 -13.04
CA ALA A 15 -0.79 0.82 -13.90
C ALA A 15 -1.45 -0.47 -13.37
N THR A 16 -2.31 -1.09 -14.18
CA THR A 16 -3.04 -2.30 -13.78
C THR A 16 -2.65 -3.48 -14.66
N VAL A 17 -2.28 -4.60 -14.02
CA VAL A 17 -2.11 -5.90 -14.69
C VAL A 17 -3.37 -6.72 -14.44
N SER A 18 -4.18 -6.90 -15.48
CA SER A 18 -5.41 -7.70 -15.39
C SER A 18 -5.12 -9.20 -15.35
N GLY A 19 -6.04 -9.92 -14.70
CA GLY A 19 -6.11 -11.37 -14.79
C GLY A 19 -6.42 -11.82 -16.22
N VAL A 20 -6.06 -13.06 -16.56
CA VAL A 20 -6.47 -13.70 -17.82
C VAL A 20 -7.79 -14.47 -17.67
N GLU A 21 -8.20 -14.72 -16.44
CA GLU A 21 -9.50 -15.28 -16.06
C GLU A 21 -10.35 -14.22 -15.33
N ARG A 22 -11.55 -14.62 -14.89
CA ARG A 22 -12.36 -13.78 -14.00
C ARG A 22 -11.57 -13.44 -12.74
N GLU A 23 -11.40 -12.15 -12.50
CA GLU A 23 -10.69 -11.62 -11.34
C GLU A 23 -11.49 -11.93 -10.06
N THR A 24 -10.88 -12.69 -9.15
CA THR A 24 -11.48 -13.10 -7.85
C THR A 24 -10.61 -12.73 -6.66
N ALA A 25 -9.50 -12.05 -6.91
CA ALA A 25 -8.56 -11.54 -5.94
C ALA A 25 -7.84 -10.32 -6.51
N ALA A 26 -7.35 -9.46 -5.63
CA ALA A 26 -6.60 -8.28 -5.99
C ALA A 26 -5.31 -8.15 -5.17
N VAL A 27 -4.26 -7.64 -5.80
CA VAL A 27 -3.06 -7.13 -5.14
C VAL A 27 -3.01 -5.64 -5.41
N ILE A 28 -3.02 -4.82 -4.37
CA ILE A 28 -2.76 -3.38 -4.47
C ILE A 28 -1.30 -3.18 -4.06
N PHE A 29 -0.44 -2.71 -4.97
CA PHE A 29 1.00 -2.60 -4.73
C PHE A 29 1.49 -1.16 -4.82
N LEU A 30 2.04 -0.64 -3.72
CA LEU A 30 2.49 0.76 -3.60
C LEU A 30 4.00 0.87 -3.85
N HIS A 31 4.39 1.67 -4.84
CA HIS A 31 5.79 1.88 -5.20
C HIS A 31 6.53 2.75 -4.16
N GLY A 32 7.87 2.76 -4.25
CA GLY A 32 8.73 3.58 -3.40
C GLY A 32 8.80 5.06 -3.81
N LEU A 33 9.44 5.88 -2.99
CA LEU A 33 9.65 7.32 -3.24
C LEU A 33 10.28 7.55 -4.62
N GLY A 34 9.72 8.50 -5.40
CA GLY A 34 10.26 8.92 -6.70
C GLY A 34 9.92 8.00 -7.88
N ASP A 35 9.37 6.82 -7.63
CA ASP A 35 9.02 5.82 -8.64
C ASP A 35 7.61 6.05 -9.22
N THR A 36 7.15 5.14 -10.08
CA THR A 36 5.78 5.05 -10.58
C THR A 36 5.26 3.60 -10.48
N GLY A 37 3.95 3.41 -10.55
CA GLY A 37 3.33 2.09 -10.61
C GLY A 37 3.76 1.20 -11.79
N HIS A 38 4.31 1.75 -12.88
CA HIS A 38 4.69 0.96 -14.06
C HIS A 38 5.78 -0.06 -13.75
N SER A 39 6.85 0.35 -13.06
CA SER A 39 7.98 -0.53 -12.75
C SER A 39 7.57 -1.76 -11.91
N TRP A 40 6.61 -1.57 -11.00
CA TRP A 40 6.06 -2.67 -10.21
C TRP A 40 5.01 -3.48 -10.96
N ALA A 41 4.20 -2.86 -11.82
CA ALA A 41 3.28 -3.59 -12.69
C ALA A 41 4.06 -4.55 -13.62
N ASP A 42 5.16 -4.08 -14.22
CA ASP A 42 6.03 -4.91 -15.07
C ASP A 42 6.62 -6.08 -14.26
N ALA A 43 7.16 -5.82 -13.08
CA ALA A 43 7.71 -6.88 -12.22
C ALA A 43 6.65 -7.90 -11.81
N LEU A 44 5.49 -7.45 -11.35
CA LEU A 44 4.38 -8.30 -10.90
C LEU A 44 3.76 -9.10 -12.05
N SER A 45 3.81 -8.59 -13.28
CA SER A 45 3.33 -9.31 -14.46
C SER A 45 4.07 -10.64 -14.69
N THR A 46 5.33 -10.74 -14.28
CA THR A 46 6.17 -11.93 -14.43
C THR A 46 5.77 -13.08 -13.50
N ILE A 47 5.10 -12.76 -12.40
CA ILE A 47 4.62 -13.73 -11.39
C ILE A 47 3.09 -13.73 -11.28
N ARG A 48 2.40 -13.18 -12.29
CA ARG A 48 0.94 -13.01 -12.25
C ARG A 48 0.21 -14.34 -12.12
N LEU A 49 -0.88 -14.32 -11.36
CA LEU A 49 -1.82 -15.43 -11.24
C LEU A 49 -3.04 -15.13 -12.11
N PRO A 50 -3.65 -16.15 -12.75
CA PRO A 50 -4.65 -15.91 -13.80
C PRO A 50 -5.91 -15.22 -13.30
N HIS A 51 -6.26 -15.41 -12.03
CA HIS A 51 -7.47 -14.89 -11.39
C HIS A 51 -7.22 -13.67 -10.46
N VAL A 52 -6.00 -13.11 -10.50
CA VAL A 52 -5.59 -11.99 -9.64
C VAL A 52 -5.36 -10.74 -10.48
N LYS A 53 -6.00 -9.64 -10.08
CA LYS A 53 -5.76 -8.29 -10.59
C LYS A 53 -4.63 -7.63 -9.79
N TYR A 54 -3.67 -7.01 -10.44
CA TYR A 54 -2.61 -6.24 -9.78
C TYR A 54 -2.77 -4.75 -10.07
N ILE A 55 -2.97 -3.94 -9.04
CA ILE A 55 -3.23 -2.51 -9.13
C ILE A 55 -2.01 -1.78 -8.55
N CYS A 56 -1.27 -1.07 -9.39
CA CYS A 56 -0.10 -0.30 -9.00
C CYS A 56 -0.39 1.20 -9.18
N PRO A 57 -1.02 1.86 -8.19
CA PRO A 57 -1.37 3.28 -8.29
C PRO A 57 -0.13 4.17 -8.35
N HIS A 58 -0.25 5.32 -9.01
CA HIS A 58 0.77 6.37 -9.02
C HIS A 58 0.61 7.27 -7.78
N ALA A 59 1.71 7.46 -7.04
CA ALA A 59 1.73 8.42 -5.95
C ALA A 59 1.60 9.86 -6.49
N PRO A 60 0.87 10.76 -5.80
CA PRO A 60 0.82 12.16 -6.19
C PRO A 60 2.20 12.81 -6.14
N ARG A 61 2.40 13.85 -6.95
CA ARG A 61 3.62 14.65 -6.90
C ARG A 61 3.51 15.70 -5.80
N ILE A 62 4.32 15.60 -4.76
CA ILE A 62 4.34 16.51 -3.61
C ILE A 62 5.78 16.95 -3.31
N PRO A 63 6.01 18.11 -2.67
CA PRO A 63 7.33 18.48 -2.16
C PRO A 63 7.76 17.51 -1.04
N VAL A 64 9.01 17.06 -1.09
CA VAL A 64 9.58 16.12 -0.10
C VAL A 64 10.69 16.79 0.69
N THR A 65 10.51 16.92 2.00
CA THR A 65 11.40 17.64 2.92
C THR A 65 12.81 17.07 2.92
N LEU A 66 12.95 15.74 2.97
CA LEU A 66 14.24 15.04 2.90
C LEU A 66 15.05 15.41 1.64
N ASN A 67 14.35 15.70 0.54
CA ASN A 67 14.94 16.05 -0.75
C ASN A 67 14.87 17.55 -1.04
N MET A 68 15.11 18.38 -0.02
CA MET A 68 15.13 19.85 -0.14
C MET A 68 13.84 20.44 -0.73
N LYS A 69 12.68 19.83 -0.40
CA LYS A 69 11.35 20.18 -0.92
C LYS A 69 11.19 20.03 -2.44
N MET A 70 12.04 19.25 -3.10
CA MET A 70 11.87 18.90 -4.51
C MET A 70 10.54 18.16 -4.71
N VAL A 71 9.80 18.52 -5.76
CA VAL A 71 8.50 17.92 -6.09
C VAL A 71 8.69 16.61 -6.87
N MET A 72 8.29 15.50 -6.27
CA MET A 72 8.41 14.16 -6.84
C MET A 72 7.26 13.26 -6.39
N PRO A 73 7.03 12.10 -7.06
CA PRO A 73 6.04 11.13 -6.62
C PRO A 73 6.32 10.66 -5.18
N SER A 74 5.39 10.91 -4.26
CA SER A 74 5.51 10.49 -2.87
C SER A 74 4.14 10.37 -2.22
N TRP A 75 3.98 9.36 -1.38
CA TRP A 75 2.70 9.08 -0.72
C TRP A 75 2.39 10.04 0.43
N PHE A 76 3.43 10.48 1.14
CA PHE A 76 3.40 11.39 2.29
C PHE A 76 4.78 12.04 2.42
N ASP A 77 4.89 13.16 3.15
CA ASP A 77 6.19 13.82 3.30
C ASP A 77 7.18 12.96 4.10
N LEU A 78 8.43 12.93 3.65
CA LEU A 78 9.51 12.20 4.31
C LEU A 78 10.51 13.22 4.83
N MET A 79 10.77 13.23 6.14
CA MET A 79 11.62 14.23 6.80
C MET A 79 12.98 13.67 7.26
N GLY A 80 13.10 12.35 7.37
CA GLY A 80 14.33 11.67 7.76
C GLY A 80 14.25 10.17 7.50
N LEU A 81 15.38 9.49 7.69
CA LEU A 81 15.52 8.04 7.49
C LEU A 81 15.85 7.28 8.78
N SER A 82 16.06 7.98 9.91
CA SER A 82 16.29 7.34 11.19
C SER A 82 14.97 6.98 11.89
N PRO A 83 14.94 5.99 12.79
CA PRO A 83 13.75 5.65 13.56
C PRO A 83 13.20 6.78 14.45
N ASP A 84 14.04 7.76 14.80
CA ASP A 84 13.66 8.93 15.61
C ASP A 84 13.33 10.17 14.77
N ALA A 85 13.36 10.07 13.44
CA ALA A 85 12.98 11.17 12.57
C ALA A 85 11.49 11.52 12.77
N PRO A 86 11.12 12.82 12.70
CA PRO A 86 9.72 13.21 12.63
C PRO A 86 9.03 12.56 11.42
N GLU A 87 7.77 12.13 11.60
CA GLU A 87 6.95 11.55 10.54
C GLU A 87 5.75 12.44 10.22
N ASP A 88 5.32 12.46 8.95
CA ASP A 88 4.17 13.21 8.47
C ASP A 88 2.86 12.50 8.84
N GLU A 89 2.49 12.53 10.11
CA GLU A 89 1.31 11.82 10.62
C GLU A 89 0.04 12.15 9.82
N ALA A 90 -0.17 13.42 9.49
CA ALA A 90 -1.35 13.86 8.73
C ALA A 90 -1.33 13.32 7.30
N GLY A 91 -0.19 13.39 6.61
CA GLY A 91 -0.03 12.84 5.26
C GLY A 91 -0.14 11.31 5.23
N ILE A 92 0.47 10.61 6.18
CA ILE A 92 0.36 9.15 6.32
C ILE A 92 -1.11 8.73 6.48
N LYS A 93 -1.85 9.35 7.41
CA LYS A 93 -3.27 9.08 7.63
C LYS A 93 -4.09 9.37 6.37
N LYS A 94 -3.88 10.53 5.74
CA LYS A 94 -4.58 10.91 4.50
C LYS A 94 -4.31 9.91 3.37
N ALA A 95 -3.06 9.50 3.19
CA ALA A 95 -2.68 8.52 2.19
C ALA A 95 -3.34 7.16 2.48
N ALA A 96 -3.36 6.74 3.73
CA ALA A 96 -4.00 5.49 4.15
C ALA A 96 -5.51 5.49 3.84
N GLU A 97 -6.22 6.59 4.10
CA GLU A 97 -7.63 6.71 3.74
C GLU A 97 -7.86 6.62 2.22
N ASN A 98 -6.96 7.17 1.40
CA ASN A 98 -7.05 7.00 -0.05
C ASN A 98 -6.87 5.53 -0.48
N ILE A 99 -5.98 4.79 0.18
CA ILE A 99 -5.79 3.35 -0.08
C ILE A 99 -6.99 2.54 0.45
N LYS A 100 -7.58 2.89 1.59
CA LYS A 100 -8.81 2.28 2.09
C LYS A 100 -9.98 2.49 1.13
N ALA A 101 -10.11 3.67 0.54
CA ALA A 101 -11.11 3.92 -0.49
C ALA A 101 -10.91 3.04 -1.75
N LEU A 102 -9.66 2.79 -2.14
CA LEU A 102 -9.32 1.85 -3.21
C LEU A 102 -9.69 0.40 -2.83
N ILE A 103 -9.41 -0.03 -1.60
CA ILE A 103 -9.83 -1.34 -1.08
C ILE A 103 -11.37 -1.48 -1.11
N GLU A 104 -12.09 -0.48 -0.59
CA GLU A 104 -13.55 -0.47 -0.60
C GLU A 104 -14.13 -0.54 -2.02
N HIS A 105 -13.48 0.11 -2.98
CA HIS A 105 -13.88 0.02 -4.37
C HIS A 105 -13.79 -1.41 -4.91
N GLU A 106 -12.69 -2.11 -4.67
CA GLU A 106 -12.56 -3.52 -5.10
C GLU A 106 -13.58 -4.42 -4.39
N ILE A 107 -13.87 -4.17 -3.11
CA ILE A 107 -14.92 -4.87 -2.36
C ILE A 107 -16.29 -4.63 -2.98
N LYS A 108 -16.65 -3.38 -3.28
CA LYS A 108 -17.92 -3.01 -3.93
C LYS A 108 -18.07 -3.65 -5.32
N ASN A 109 -16.95 -3.89 -6.00
CA ASN A 109 -16.91 -4.56 -7.31
C ASN A 109 -16.76 -6.08 -7.24
N GLY A 110 -16.91 -6.69 -6.05
CA GLY A 110 -17.09 -8.13 -5.89
C GLY A 110 -15.84 -8.91 -5.50
N ILE A 111 -14.70 -8.25 -5.21
CA ILE A 111 -13.51 -8.91 -4.64
C ILE A 111 -13.55 -8.75 -3.11
N PRO A 112 -13.87 -9.79 -2.33
CA PRO A 112 -14.01 -9.66 -0.88
C PRO A 112 -12.66 -9.30 -0.22
N ALA A 113 -12.70 -8.62 0.92
CA ALA A 113 -11.49 -8.11 1.60
C ALA A 113 -10.44 -9.20 1.86
N ASN A 114 -10.87 -10.40 2.26
CA ASN A 114 -10.01 -11.56 2.50
C ASN A 114 -9.40 -12.17 1.22
N ARG A 115 -9.64 -11.57 0.06
CA ARG A 115 -9.01 -11.85 -1.24
C ARG A 115 -8.22 -10.64 -1.77
N ILE A 116 -7.99 -9.63 -0.94
CA ILE A 116 -7.19 -8.45 -1.25
C ILE A 116 -5.89 -8.52 -0.44
N VAL A 117 -4.75 -8.49 -1.13
CA VAL A 117 -3.42 -8.31 -0.54
C VAL A 117 -3.00 -6.86 -0.74
N LEU A 118 -2.49 -6.23 0.32
CA LEU A 118 -1.87 -4.91 0.23
C LEU A 118 -0.35 -5.05 0.30
N GLY A 119 0.36 -4.55 -0.70
CA GLY A 119 1.80 -4.70 -0.82
C GLY A 119 2.50 -3.38 -1.09
N GLY A 120 3.80 -3.34 -0.90
CA GLY A 120 4.58 -2.18 -1.33
C GLY A 120 6.07 -2.30 -1.04
N PHE A 121 6.81 -1.36 -1.61
CA PHE A 121 8.25 -1.23 -1.44
C PHE A 121 8.64 0.10 -0.79
N SER A 122 9.61 0.08 0.13
CA SER A 122 10.12 1.28 0.80
C SER A 122 8.98 2.14 1.38
N GLN A 123 8.84 3.41 1.01
CA GLN A 123 7.73 4.27 1.46
C GLN A 123 6.34 3.66 1.19
N GLY A 124 6.15 3.01 0.03
CA GLY A 124 4.89 2.34 -0.29
C GLY A 124 4.64 1.11 0.59
N GLY A 125 5.68 0.35 0.91
CA GLY A 125 5.58 -0.76 1.87
C GLY A 125 5.21 -0.29 3.28
N ALA A 126 5.73 0.87 3.67
CA ALA A 126 5.43 1.50 4.95
C ALA A 126 3.95 1.95 5.02
N LEU A 127 3.46 2.58 3.96
CA LEU A 127 2.04 2.92 3.84
C LEU A 127 1.14 1.67 3.83
N SER A 128 1.55 0.61 3.15
CA SER A 128 0.81 -0.66 3.11
C SER A 128 0.67 -1.29 4.49
N LEU A 129 1.75 -1.30 5.30
CA LEU A 129 1.69 -1.76 6.69
C LEU A 129 0.71 -0.93 7.52
N TYR A 130 0.87 0.39 7.53
CA TYR A 130 0.01 1.29 8.31
C TYR A 130 -1.46 1.15 7.92
N THR A 131 -1.74 1.11 6.61
CA THR A 131 -3.10 1.02 6.08
C THR A 131 -3.75 -0.30 6.46
N ALA A 132 -3.08 -1.43 6.26
CA ALA A 132 -3.65 -2.74 6.55
C ALA A 132 -3.89 -2.95 8.06
N LEU A 133 -2.97 -2.48 8.91
CA LEU A 133 -3.11 -2.59 10.37
C LEU A 133 -4.18 -1.63 10.96
N THR A 134 -4.60 -0.63 10.20
CA THR A 134 -5.68 0.31 10.57
C THR A 134 -6.93 0.16 9.71
N CYS A 135 -6.99 -0.88 8.87
CA CYS A 135 -8.13 -1.16 8.00
C CYS A 135 -9.22 -1.87 8.81
N PRO A 136 -10.50 -1.42 8.73
CA PRO A 136 -11.59 -2.13 9.38
C PRO A 136 -11.95 -3.46 8.69
N HIS A 137 -11.46 -3.69 7.48
CA HIS A 137 -11.73 -4.90 6.71
C HIS A 137 -10.62 -5.93 6.90
N PRO A 138 -10.96 -7.22 7.10
CA PRO A 138 -9.97 -8.28 7.24
C PRO A 138 -9.33 -8.61 5.88
N LEU A 139 -8.22 -7.95 5.58
CA LEU A 139 -7.44 -8.19 4.36
C LEU A 139 -6.81 -9.59 4.36
N ALA A 140 -6.51 -10.13 3.17
CA ALA A 140 -5.89 -11.44 3.03
C ALA A 140 -4.47 -11.49 3.63
N GLY A 141 -3.71 -10.41 3.41
CA GLY A 141 -2.33 -10.30 3.86
C GLY A 141 -1.63 -9.04 3.39
N ILE A 142 -0.37 -8.91 3.82
CA ILE A 142 0.52 -7.81 3.52
C ILE A 142 1.83 -8.33 2.91
N VAL A 143 2.33 -7.68 1.86
CA VAL A 143 3.69 -7.89 1.32
C VAL A 143 4.51 -6.62 1.50
N ALA A 144 5.37 -6.60 2.51
CA ALA A 144 6.15 -5.44 2.94
C ALA A 144 7.63 -5.60 2.55
N LEU A 145 8.08 -4.88 1.52
CA LEU A 145 9.42 -5.02 0.96
C LEU A 145 10.32 -3.82 1.34
N SER A 146 11.37 -4.07 2.11
CA SER A 146 12.41 -3.10 2.49
C SER A 146 11.83 -1.77 3.02
N CYS A 147 10.92 -1.87 3.98
CA CYS A 147 10.19 -0.75 4.55
C CYS A 147 10.20 -0.77 6.09
N TRP A 148 9.52 0.20 6.70
CA TRP A 148 9.33 0.34 8.13
C TRP A 148 7.83 0.44 8.47
N LEU A 149 7.47 0.38 9.75
CA LEU A 149 6.11 0.69 10.20
C LEU A 149 6.05 2.18 10.58
N PRO A 150 5.30 3.03 9.85
CA PRO A 150 5.12 4.42 10.24
C PRO A 150 4.30 4.54 11.53
N LEU A 151 4.58 5.58 12.31
CA LEU A 151 3.91 5.89 13.57
C LEU A 151 3.92 4.72 14.54
N HIS A 152 4.99 3.90 14.51
CA HIS A 152 5.07 2.63 15.23
C HIS A 152 4.78 2.76 16.74
N ARG A 153 5.09 3.91 17.35
CA ARG A 153 4.83 4.20 18.77
C ARG A 153 3.33 4.30 19.11
N ALA A 154 2.47 4.56 18.13
CA ALA A 154 1.02 4.62 18.30
C ALA A 154 0.35 3.24 18.22
N PHE A 155 1.07 2.19 17.79
CA PHE A 155 0.53 0.84 17.73
C PHE A 155 0.60 0.15 19.10
N PRO A 156 -0.41 -0.65 19.45
CA PRO A 156 -0.42 -1.37 20.72
C PRO A 156 0.76 -2.33 20.80
N GLN A 157 1.44 -2.33 21.93
CA GLN A 157 2.41 -3.38 22.26
C GLN A 157 1.61 -4.62 22.64
N VAL A 158 1.74 -5.69 21.87
CA VAL A 158 1.04 -6.94 22.15
C VAL A 158 1.78 -7.67 23.26
N GLY A 159 1.16 -7.77 24.45
CA GLY A 159 1.47 -8.83 25.41
C GLY A 159 0.89 -10.16 24.90
N VAL A 160 1.51 -11.28 25.25
CA VAL A 160 1.13 -12.62 24.76
C VAL A 160 -0.31 -12.99 25.19
N SER A 161 -1.33 -12.65 24.39
CA SER A 161 -2.66 -13.30 24.44
C SER A 161 -3.62 -12.84 23.33
N ASP A 162 -4.42 -13.82 22.90
CA ASP A 162 -5.48 -13.92 21.90
C ASP A 162 -5.11 -13.84 20.40
N PRO A 163 -5.54 -14.83 19.59
CA PRO A 163 -5.27 -14.84 18.15
C PRO A 163 -6.10 -13.74 17.48
N ALA A 164 -5.41 -12.69 17.03
CA ALA A 164 -5.98 -11.74 16.08
C ALA A 164 -6.48 -12.47 14.82
N PRO A 165 -7.51 -11.97 14.12
CA PRO A 165 -7.89 -12.50 12.81
C PRO A 165 -6.65 -12.59 11.91
N ALA A 166 -6.47 -13.73 11.23
CA ALA A 166 -5.20 -14.12 10.61
C ALA A 166 -4.86 -13.26 9.36
N LEU A 167 -4.33 -12.07 9.59
CA LEU A 167 -3.63 -11.27 8.59
C LEU A 167 -2.26 -11.89 8.36
N HIS A 168 -2.00 -12.39 7.15
CA HIS A 168 -0.69 -12.96 6.81
C HIS A 168 0.29 -11.85 6.45
N LEU A 169 1.45 -11.78 7.09
CA LEU A 169 2.47 -10.78 6.83
C LEU A 169 3.73 -11.43 6.26
N LEU A 170 4.14 -11.00 5.07
CA LEU A 170 5.45 -11.30 4.48
C LEU A 170 6.31 -10.03 4.50
N VAL A 171 7.42 -10.06 5.23
CA VAL A 171 8.41 -8.98 5.27
C VAL A 171 9.71 -9.46 4.64
N ALA A 172 10.29 -8.68 3.73
CA ALA A 172 11.60 -8.96 3.15
C ALA A 172 12.47 -7.70 3.12
N GLY A 173 13.71 -7.80 3.62
CA GLY A 173 14.69 -6.71 3.62
C GLY A 173 16.03 -7.18 3.06
N GLY A 174 16.75 -6.29 2.37
CA GLY A 174 18.12 -6.57 1.95
C GLY A 174 19.08 -6.51 3.13
N LEU A 175 19.95 -7.51 3.28
CA LEU A 175 20.88 -7.64 4.42
C LEU A 175 21.84 -6.45 4.60
N LEU A 176 22.08 -5.67 3.55
CA LEU A 176 22.96 -4.50 3.55
C LEU A 176 22.22 -3.17 3.70
N LYS A 177 20.89 -3.19 3.88
CA LYS A 177 20.09 -1.99 4.13
C LYS A 177 19.87 -1.82 5.62
N HIS A 178 20.30 -0.68 6.16
CA HIS A 178 19.99 -0.25 7.52
C HIS A 178 18.86 0.79 7.45
N TRP A 179 17.72 0.47 8.05
CA TRP A 179 16.60 1.38 8.32
C TRP A 179 16.46 1.51 9.84
#